data_AF-A0AAV8P487-F1
#
_entry.id   AF-A0AAV8P487-F1
#
_cell.length_a   1.000
_cell.length_b   1.000
_cell.length_c   1.000
_cell.angle_alpha   90.00
_cell.angle_beta   90.00
_cell.angle_gamma   90.00
#
_symmetry.space_group_name_H-M   'P 1'
#
loop_
_entity.id
_entity.type
_entity.pdbx_description
1 polymer ?
#
loop_
_entity_poly.entity_id
_entity_poly.type
_entity_poly.pdbx_seq_one_letter_code
_entity_poly.pdbx_strand_id
1 'polypeptide(L)'
;MASIKLLQNIAPYMCQELADALRSPGGQLSSLINVIAEDNGISEEQAAAVGLLADLPESDTGLTRRLLGEGAFRIAFSKVVSIRQGITRGGRFVTRFLEGLVSVLSRLTYILEGEPEVIALAREYSLASLFTDLLQMNELDKVQRVSALSLQNLSKQSKHLTKVPVVPEPGIFCSIFPCLGKQPVITGLCRVHRGFCSIEHSFCLLEGKAVEKLVACLDHTNEKVVEAALAALCTLLDDDVDIDQGVSVLDEADGIKPILDILSDNRTEILRQKAVWAVERILRNDDIANEIAGDQNVGTALVEAFRHGDYRTRQIAERALKQVDKLPNFSGIFTKKGG
;
A
#
# COMPACT_ATOMS: atom_id res chain seq x y z
N MET A 1 -15.45 20.29 -23.82
CA MET A 1 -14.75 20.97 -22.69
C MET A 1 -15.67 21.43 -21.55
N ALA A 2 -16.61 22.37 -21.75
CA ALA A 2 -17.42 22.94 -20.64
C ALA A 2 -18.21 21.89 -19.84
N SER A 3 -18.83 20.92 -20.53
CA SER A 3 -19.55 19.83 -19.88
C SER A 3 -18.64 18.94 -19.04
N ILE A 4 -17.42 18.63 -19.51
CA ILE A 4 -16.46 17.80 -18.77
C ILE A 4 -16.07 18.48 -17.46
N LYS A 5 -15.78 19.78 -17.50
CA LYS A 5 -15.44 20.55 -16.29
C LYS A 5 -16.61 20.63 -15.31
N LEU A 6 -17.84 20.79 -15.81
CA LEU A 6 -19.02 20.75 -14.97
C LEU A 6 -19.16 19.40 -14.27
N LEU A 7 -19.07 18.30 -15.03
CA LEU A 7 -19.13 16.94 -14.50
C LEU A 7 -18.03 16.68 -13.46
N GLN A 8 -16.81 17.13 -13.73
CA GLN A 8 -15.70 17.00 -12.78
C GLN A 8 -15.98 17.75 -11.47
N ASN A 9 -16.49 18.98 -11.53
CA ASN A 9 -16.77 19.77 -10.34
C ASN A 9 -17.91 19.19 -9.47
N ILE A 10 -18.86 18.48 -10.09
CA ILE A 10 -19.95 17.82 -9.34
C ILE A 10 -19.62 16.39 -8.92
N ALA A 11 -18.54 15.80 -9.45
CA ALA A 11 -18.16 14.42 -9.17
C ALA A 11 -18.01 14.11 -7.67
N PRO A 12 -17.44 14.99 -6.82
CA PRO A 12 -17.38 14.73 -5.38
C PRO A 12 -18.73 14.52 -4.69
N TYR A 13 -19.83 14.97 -5.30
CA TYR A 13 -21.19 14.90 -4.74
C TYR A 13 -22.07 13.84 -5.41
N MET A 14 -21.69 13.35 -6.59
CA MET A 14 -22.49 12.45 -7.42
C MET A 14 -21.63 11.36 -8.08
N CYS A 15 -20.56 10.94 -7.39
CA CYS A 15 -19.54 10.07 -7.96
C CYS A 15 -20.12 8.71 -8.40
N GLN A 16 -21.10 8.19 -7.66
CA GLN A 16 -21.72 6.90 -7.98
C GLN A 16 -22.64 7.00 -9.20
N GLU A 17 -23.48 8.02 -9.27
CA GLU A 17 -24.37 8.26 -10.40
C GLU A 17 -23.59 8.50 -11.69
N LEU A 18 -22.49 9.25 -11.61
CA LEU A 18 -21.60 9.47 -12.75
C LEU A 18 -20.89 8.18 -13.16
N ALA A 19 -20.43 7.36 -12.21
CA ALA A 19 -19.83 6.07 -12.51
C ALA A 19 -20.83 5.14 -13.21
N ASP A 20 -22.08 5.06 -12.74
CA ASP A 20 -23.12 4.24 -13.35
C ASP A 20 -23.52 4.73 -14.75
N ALA A 21 -23.62 6.04 -14.94
CA ALA A 21 -23.89 6.65 -16.24
C ALA A 21 -22.76 6.37 -17.24
N LEU A 22 -21.50 6.47 -16.81
CA LEU A 22 -20.33 6.18 -17.65
C LEU A 22 -20.13 4.68 -17.87
N ARG A 23 -20.59 3.80 -16.97
CA ARG A 23 -20.53 2.35 -17.16
C ARG A 23 -21.57 1.83 -18.16
N SER A 24 -22.67 2.56 -18.35
CA SER A 24 -23.77 2.13 -19.20
C SER A 24 -23.35 2.01 -20.68
N PRO A 25 -23.85 1.02 -21.45
CA PRO A 25 -23.49 0.81 -22.86
C PRO A 25 -23.56 2.06 -23.76
N GLY A 26 -24.53 2.95 -23.53
CA GLY A 26 -24.69 4.23 -24.23
C GLY A 26 -23.98 5.43 -23.57
N GLY A 27 -23.19 5.21 -22.53
CA GLY A 27 -22.44 6.24 -21.80
C GLY A 27 -21.28 6.81 -22.62
N GLN A 28 -20.82 8.01 -22.24
CA GLN A 28 -19.80 8.77 -22.97
C GLN A 28 -18.34 8.43 -22.57
N LEU A 29 -18.10 7.22 -22.06
CA LEU A 29 -16.79 6.82 -21.56
C LEU A 29 -15.72 6.79 -22.67
N SER A 30 -16.04 6.18 -23.83
CA SER A 30 -15.13 6.14 -24.98
C SER A 30 -14.77 7.54 -25.48
N SER A 31 -15.74 8.47 -25.46
CA SER A 31 -15.51 9.88 -25.81
C SER A 31 -14.50 10.55 -24.87
N LEU A 32 -14.62 10.33 -23.56
CA LEU A 32 -13.64 10.83 -22.58
C LEU A 32 -12.25 10.22 -22.79
N ILE A 33 -12.18 8.92 -23.08
CA ILE A 33 -10.91 8.22 -23.34
C ILE A 33 -10.26 8.76 -24.61
N ASN A 34 -11.03 9.02 -25.67
CA ASN A 34 -10.52 9.60 -26.92
C ASN A 34 -9.91 10.98 -26.70
N VAL A 35 -10.56 11.83 -25.90
CA VAL A 35 -10.01 13.14 -25.50
C VAL A 35 -8.66 12.96 -24.79
N ILE A 36 -8.56 12.04 -23.83
CA ILE A 36 -7.33 11.76 -23.09
C ILE A 36 -6.21 11.25 -24.02
N ALA A 37 -6.58 10.48 -25.04
CA ALA A 37 -5.64 9.86 -25.98
C ALA A 37 -4.97 10.86 -26.94
N GLU A 38 -5.57 12.03 -27.19
CA GLU A 38 -5.06 13.00 -28.16
C GLU A 38 -3.55 13.31 -27.98
N ASP A 39 -2.80 13.34 -29.10
CA ASP A 39 -1.34 13.55 -29.14
C ASP A 39 -0.96 14.99 -29.56
N ASN A 40 -1.83 15.96 -29.30
CA ASN A 40 -1.68 17.37 -29.67
C ASN A 40 -1.09 18.25 -28.54
N GLY A 41 -0.37 17.63 -27.59
CA GLY A 41 0.10 18.27 -26.35
C GLY A 41 -0.79 17.91 -25.15
N ILE A 42 -0.58 18.57 -24.00
CA ILE A 42 -1.45 18.42 -22.82
C ILE A 42 -2.33 19.66 -22.68
N SER A 43 -3.62 19.51 -22.97
CA SER A 43 -4.63 20.55 -22.89
C SER A 43 -5.37 20.58 -21.54
N GLU A 44 -6.10 21.67 -21.29
CA GLU A 44 -7.02 21.76 -20.14
C GLU A 44 -8.13 20.73 -20.23
N GLU A 45 -8.62 20.46 -21.44
CA GLU A 45 -9.69 19.50 -21.68
C GLU A 45 -9.25 18.08 -21.35
N GLN A 46 -8.03 17.70 -21.71
CA GLN A 46 -7.42 16.41 -21.32
C GLN A 46 -7.27 16.28 -19.81
N ALA A 47 -6.77 17.32 -19.14
CA ALA A 47 -6.64 17.34 -17.70
C ALA A 47 -7.99 17.22 -16.99
N ALA A 48 -9.03 17.89 -17.50
CA ALA A 48 -10.39 17.79 -16.96
C ALA A 48 -11.01 16.41 -17.22
N ALA A 49 -10.79 15.82 -18.40
CA ALA A 49 -11.33 14.50 -18.76
C ALA A 49 -10.74 13.39 -17.89
N VAL A 50 -9.40 13.34 -17.76
CA VAL A 50 -8.77 12.35 -16.89
C VAL A 50 -9.07 12.62 -15.41
N GLY A 51 -9.17 13.88 -15.02
CA GLY A 51 -9.56 14.29 -13.67
C GLY A 51 -10.95 13.79 -13.30
N LEU A 52 -11.93 13.95 -14.20
CA LEU A 52 -13.26 13.38 -14.03
C LEU A 52 -13.20 11.87 -13.79
N LEU A 53 -12.45 11.11 -14.61
CA LEU A 53 -12.30 9.67 -14.40
C LEU A 53 -11.60 9.33 -13.09
N ALA A 54 -10.65 10.15 -12.65
CA ALA A 54 -9.92 9.97 -11.40
C ALA A 54 -10.79 10.24 -10.16
N ASP A 55 -11.76 11.15 -10.25
CA ASP A 55 -12.60 11.58 -9.12
C ASP A 55 -13.82 10.65 -8.88
N LEU A 56 -14.04 9.65 -9.74
CA LEU A 56 -15.05 8.58 -9.54
C LEU A 56 -14.58 7.55 -8.49
N PRO A 57 -15.47 6.73 -7.90
CA PRO A 57 -15.09 5.81 -6.83
C PRO A 57 -13.99 4.84 -7.29
N GLU A 58 -12.84 4.86 -6.62
CA GLU A 58 -11.62 4.12 -7.03
C GLU A 58 -11.80 2.60 -6.99
N SER A 59 -12.61 2.08 -6.05
CA SER A 59 -12.92 0.66 -5.89
C SER A 59 -14.10 0.18 -6.75
N ASP A 60 -14.60 1.00 -7.67
CA ASP A 60 -15.68 0.63 -8.57
C ASP A 60 -15.21 -0.40 -9.61
N THR A 61 -15.48 -1.67 -9.34
CA THR A 61 -14.98 -2.77 -10.18
C THR A 61 -15.62 -2.80 -11.57
N GLY A 62 -16.89 -2.40 -11.69
CA GLY A 62 -17.59 -2.39 -12.98
C GLY A 62 -17.07 -1.31 -13.92
N LEU A 63 -16.82 -0.11 -13.41
CA LEU A 63 -16.21 0.97 -14.16
C LEU A 63 -14.76 0.61 -14.53
N THR A 64 -14.01 0.03 -13.61
CA THR A 64 -12.62 -0.41 -13.84
C THR A 64 -12.55 -1.45 -14.96
N ARG A 65 -13.42 -2.47 -14.97
CA ARG A 65 -13.50 -3.44 -16.08
C ARG A 65 -13.92 -2.80 -17.40
N ARG A 66 -14.78 -1.78 -17.37
CA ARG A 66 -15.15 -1.05 -18.58
C ARG A 66 -13.99 -0.24 -19.15
N LEU A 67 -13.27 0.50 -18.30
CA LEU A 67 -12.03 1.20 -18.65
C LEU A 67 -10.98 0.24 -19.25
N LEU A 68 -10.92 -0.99 -18.72
CA LEU A 68 -10.06 -2.04 -19.25
C LEU A 68 -10.45 -2.43 -20.67
N GLY A 69 -11.73 -2.74 -20.90
CA GLY A 69 -12.25 -3.10 -22.22
C GLY A 69 -12.10 -1.99 -23.28
N GLU A 70 -12.14 -0.73 -22.87
CA GLU A 70 -11.95 0.44 -23.74
C GLU A 70 -10.46 0.83 -23.92
N GLY A 71 -9.52 0.10 -23.31
CA GLY A 71 -8.08 0.34 -23.45
C GLY A 71 -7.55 1.58 -22.72
N ALA A 72 -8.30 2.12 -21.75
CA ALA A 72 -7.95 3.34 -21.02
C ALA A 72 -6.61 3.21 -20.26
N PHE A 73 -6.33 2.05 -19.66
CA PHE A 73 -5.10 1.83 -18.90
C PHE A 73 -3.85 1.85 -19.78
N ARG A 74 -3.93 1.34 -21.02
CA ARG A 74 -2.83 1.40 -21.98
C ARG A 74 -2.50 2.85 -22.35
N ILE A 75 -3.53 3.65 -22.61
CA ILE A 75 -3.40 5.08 -22.88
C ILE A 75 -2.78 5.77 -21.67
N ALA A 76 -3.32 5.52 -20.47
CA ALA A 76 -2.84 6.15 -19.25
C ALA A 76 -1.37 5.82 -18.97
N PHE A 77 -1.00 4.54 -19.07
CA PHE A 77 0.38 4.08 -18.87
C PHE A 77 1.35 4.74 -19.86
N SER A 78 1.03 4.72 -21.15
CA SER A 78 1.85 5.34 -22.20
C SER A 78 2.07 6.84 -21.95
N LYS A 79 1.01 7.58 -21.57
CA LYS A 79 1.12 9.01 -21.27
C LYS A 79 1.95 9.28 -20.01
N VAL A 80 1.80 8.48 -18.95
CA VAL A 80 2.65 8.61 -17.74
C VAL A 80 4.12 8.38 -18.09
N VAL A 81 4.44 7.33 -18.84
CA VAL A 81 5.81 7.04 -19.27
C VAL A 81 6.37 8.20 -20.12
N SER A 82 5.59 8.72 -21.07
CA SER A 82 5.99 9.84 -21.93
C SER A 82 6.26 11.13 -21.15
N ILE A 83 5.45 11.43 -20.12
CA ILE A 83 5.68 12.56 -19.21
C ILE A 83 6.97 12.34 -18.40
N ARG A 84 7.15 11.16 -17.81
CA ARG A 84 8.32 10.83 -17.00
C ARG A 84 9.64 10.88 -17.78
N GLN A 85 9.62 10.48 -19.05
CA GLN A 85 10.78 10.52 -19.94
C GLN A 85 11.04 11.91 -20.54
N GLY A 86 10.19 12.91 -20.25
CA GLY A 86 10.31 14.25 -20.80
C GLY A 86 10.00 14.35 -22.30
N ILE A 87 9.44 13.29 -22.90
CA ILE A 87 9.03 13.27 -24.31
C ILE A 87 7.86 14.25 -24.51
N THR A 88 6.89 14.23 -23.60
CA THR A 88 5.81 15.21 -23.57
C THR A 88 6.26 16.42 -22.76
N ARG A 89 6.47 17.56 -23.42
CA ARG A 89 6.89 18.80 -22.76
C ARG A 89 5.81 19.31 -21.80
N GLY A 90 6.24 19.68 -20.59
CA GLY A 90 5.36 20.20 -19.56
C GLY A 90 4.69 21.52 -19.97
N GLY A 91 3.36 21.56 -19.84
CA GLY A 91 2.56 22.78 -19.86
C GLY A 91 1.88 22.98 -18.50
N ARG A 92 1.16 24.10 -18.30
CA ARG A 92 0.47 24.42 -17.03
C ARG A 92 -0.56 23.37 -16.54
N PHE A 93 -0.89 22.39 -17.38
CA PHE A 93 -1.86 21.32 -17.09
C PHE A 93 -1.19 19.96 -16.82
N VAL A 94 0.12 19.83 -17.02
CA VAL A 94 0.84 18.54 -16.90
C VAL A 94 0.67 17.90 -15.53
N THR A 95 0.73 18.69 -14.46
CA THR A 95 0.58 18.19 -13.08
C THR A 95 -0.79 17.57 -12.86
N ARG A 96 -1.87 18.29 -13.19
CA ARG A 96 -3.25 17.79 -13.04
C ARG A 96 -3.53 16.58 -13.93
N PHE A 97 -2.97 16.60 -15.15
CA PHE A 97 -3.08 15.49 -16.07
C PHE A 97 -2.37 14.25 -15.52
N LEU A 98 -1.13 14.38 -15.06
CA LEU A 98 -0.37 13.29 -14.43
C LEU A 98 -1.08 12.74 -13.20
N GLU A 99 -1.57 13.59 -12.30
CA GLU A 99 -2.35 13.17 -11.13
C GLU A 99 -3.55 12.30 -11.53
N GLY A 100 -4.33 12.74 -12.53
CA GLY A 100 -5.47 11.98 -13.00
C GLY A 100 -5.06 10.66 -13.67
N LEU A 101 -4.00 10.65 -14.47
CA LEU A 101 -3.50 9.43 -15.11
C LEU A 101 -3.04 8.38 -14.09
N VAL A 102 -2.30 8.82 -13.06
CA VAL A 102 -1.84 7.96 -11.96
C VAL A 102 -3.04 7.40 -11.17
N SER A 103 -4.05 8.22 -10.89
CA SER A 103 -5.31 7.78 -10.27
C SER A 103 -6.14 6.84 -11.15
N VAL A 104 -6.10 6.98 -12.48
CA VAL A 104 -6.71 6.00 -13.37
C VAL A 104 -5.95 4.68 -13.27
N LEU A 105 -4.62 4.67 -13.39
CA LEU A 105 -3.81 3.45 -13.30
C LEU A 105 -3.97 2.72 -11.96
N SER A 106 -4.07 3.46 -10.85
CA SER A 106 -4.21 2.85 -9.52
C SER A 106 -5.47 2.00 -9.37
N ARG A 107 -6.52 2.23 -10.16
CA ARG A 107 -7.76 1.43 -10.14
C ARG A 107 -7.52 -0.06 -10.38
N LEU A 108 -6.52 -0.41 -11.21
CA LEU A 108 -6.15 -1.82 -11.42
C LEU A 108 -5.77 -2.53 -10.12
N THR A 109 -5.19 -1.79 -9.16
CA THR A 109 -4.74 -2.37 -7.88
C THR A 109 -5.88 -2.77 -6.95
N TYR A 110 -7.10 -2.25 -7.16
CA TYR A 110 -8.28 -2.56 -6.34
C TYR A 110 -9.01 -3.82 -6.78
N ILE A 111 -8.70 -4.37 -7.96
CA ILE A 111 -9.39 -5.53 -8.53
C ILE A 111 -8.42 -6.66 -8.88
N LEU A 112 -7.30 -6.78 -8.17
CA LEU A 112 -6.30 -7.83 -8.42
C LEU A 112 -6.78 -9.22 -7.99
N GLU A 113 -7.51 -9.29 -6.87
CA GLU A 113 -7.94 -10.55 -6.28
C GLU A 113 -8.90 -11.30 -7.23
N GLY A 114 -8.53 -12.53 -7.59
CA GLY A 114 -9.32 -13.38 -8.49
C GLY A 114 -9.29 -13.00 -9.97
N GLU A 115 -8.48 -12.00 -10.37
CA GLU A 115 -8.47 -11.44 -11.73
C GLU A 115 -7.07 -11.60 -12.38
N PRO A 116 -6.73 -12.80 -12.89
CA PRO A 116 -5.39 -13.09 -13.41
C PRO A 116 -4.99 -12.22 -14.60
N GLU A 117 -5.94 -11.76 -15.40
CA GLU A 117 -5.70 -10.83 -16.52
C GLU A 117 -5.27 -9.45 -16.03
N VAL A 118 -5.89 -8.94 -14.96
CA VAL A 118 -5.51 -7.66 -14.33
C VAL A 118 -4.13 -7.79 -13.70
N ILE A 119 -3.83 -8.91 -13.04
CA ILE A 119 -2.49 -9.18 -12.51
C ILE A 119 -1.47 -9.20 -13.63
N ALA A 120 -1.73 -9.91 -14.73
CA ALA A 120 -0.83 -9.95 -15.88
C ALA A 120 -0.55 -8.54 -16.44
N LEU A 121 -1.60 -7.72 -16.57
CA LEU A 121 -1.47 -6.33 -17.02
C LEU A 121 -0.67 -5.46 -16.03
N ALA A 122 -0.88 -5.63 -14.73
CA ALA A 122 -0.12 -4.91 -13.71
C ALA A 122 1.38 -5.23 -13.76
N ARG A 123 1.74 -6.48 -14.11
CA ARG A 123 3.12 -6.91 -14.36
C ARG A 123 3.67 -6.34 -15.66
N GLU A 124 2.89 -6.41 -16.74
CA GLU A 124 3.26 -5.85 -18.06
C GLU A 124 3.62 -4.36 -17.96
N TYR A 125 2.81 -3.59 -17.23
CA TYR A 125 3.05 -2.17 -16.98
C TYR A 125 4.04 -1.91 -15.84
N SER A 126 4.61 -2.95 -15.23
CA SER A 126 5.52 -2.83 -14.09
C SER A 126 4.99 -1.88 -13.01
N LEU A 127 3.71 -2.00 -12.67
CA LEU A 127 3.00 -0.99 -11.85
C LEU A 127 3.67 -0.79 -10.49
N ALA A 128 4.17 -1.86 -9.86
CA ALA A 128 4.91 -1.74 -8.61
C ALA A 128 6.16 -0.85 -8.76
N SER A 129 6.97 -1.06 -9.80
CA SER A 129 8.13 -0.20 -10.11
C SER A 129 7.70 1.23 -10.42
N LEU A 130 6.65 1.40 -11.23
CA LEU A 130 6.11 2.71 -11.59
C LEU A 130 5.70 3.51 -10.35
N PHE A 131 4.88 2.94 -9.47
CA PHE A 131 4.44 3.62 -8.25
C PHE A 131 5.59 3.86 -7.26
N THR A 132 6.56 2.94 -7.18
CA THR A 132 7.78 3.12 -6.37
C THR A 132 8.60 4.32 -6.83
N ASP A 133 8.68 4.58 -8.14
CA ASP A 133 9.37 5.76 -8.66
C ASP A 133 8.58 7.05 -8.40
N LEU A 134 7.25 6.99 -8.51
CA LEU A 134 6.36 8.14 -8.33
C LEU A 134 6.33 8.67 -6.89
N LEU A 135 6.71 7.85 -5.89
CA LEU A 135 6.88 8.30 -4.50
C LEU A 135 7.90 9.46 -4.34
N GLN A 136 8.86 9.56 -5.25
CA GLN A 136 9.97 10.52 -5.20
C GLN A 136 9.67 11.83 -5.96
N MET A 137 8.44 12.01 -6.46
CA MET A 137 8.03 13.26 -7.11
C MET A 137 7.63 14.29 -6.05
N ASN A 138 8.61 15.11 -5.64
CA ASN A 138 8.41 16.19 -4.69
C ASN A 138 7.27 17.15 -5.12
N GLU A 139 6.55 17.70 -4.14
CA GLU A 139 5.44 18.64 -4.32
C GLU A 139 4.21 18.07 -5.06
N LEU A 140 4.16 16.76 -5.31
CA LEU A 140 3.03 16.07 -5.93
C LEU A 140 2.33 15.13 -4.94
N ASP A 141 1.83 15.68 -3.83
CA ASP A 141 1.19 14.94 -2.74
C ASP A 141 0.14 13.92 -3.22
N LYS A 142 -0.71 14.29 -4.20
CA LYS A 142 -1.73 13.39 -4.74
C LYS A 142 -1.10 12.20 -5.46
N VAL A 143 -0.02 12.41 -6.22
CA VAL A 143 0.73 11.34 -6.89
C VAL A 143 1.38 10.43 -5.85
N GLN A 144 2.07 11.00 -4.85
CA GLN A 144 2.74 10.24 -3.80
C GLN A 144 1.75 9.40 -2.99
N ARG A 145 0.63 10.00 -2.55
CA ARG A 145 -0.46 9.30 -1.84
C ARG A 145 -1.02 8.14 -2.65
N VAL A 146 -1.40 8.39 -3.91
CA VAL A 146 -2.01 7.35 -4.77
C VAL A 146 -1.01 6.23 -5.05
N SER A 147 0.27 6.58 -5.19
CA SER A 147 1.34 5.60 -5.42
C SER A 147 1.56 4.72 -4.19
N ALA A 148 1.63 5.30 -3.00
CA ALA A 148 1.74 4.54 -1.75
C ALA A 148 0.53 3.60 -1.53
N LEU A 149 -0.69 4.08 -1.77
CA LEU A 149 -1.90 3.25 -1.66
C LEU A 149 -1.92 2.12 -2.69
N SER A 150 -1.45 2.38 -3.91
CA SER A 150 -1.31 1.37 -4.96
C SER A 150 -0.28 0.31 -4.58
N LEU A 151 0.85 0.71 -3.99
CA LEU A 151 1.88 -0.19 -3.47
C LEU A 151 1.36 -1.04 -2.30
N GLN A 152 0.54 -0.47 -1.42
CA GLN A 152 -0.17 -1.25 -0.41
C GLN A 152 -1.00 -2.36 -1.05
N ASN A 153 -1.88 -2.01 -1.99
CA ASN A 153 -2.79 -2.95 -2.63
C ASN A 153 -2.03 -4.07 -3.39
N LEU A 154 -0.96 -3.69 -4.09
CA LEU A 154 -0.07 -4.63 -4.78
C LEU A 154 0.65 -5.54 -3.79
N SER A 155 1.21 -5.00 -2.71
CA SER A 155 1.95 -5.77 -1.71
C SER A 155 1.07 -6.75 -0.95
N LYS A 156 -0.22 -6.47 -0.75
CA LYS A 156 -1.17 -7.44 -0.19
C LYS A 156 -1.31 -8.71 -1.04
N GLN A 157 -1.03 -8.63 -2.34
CA GLN A 157 -1.03 -9.80 -3.22
C GLN A 157 0.29 -10.58 -3.16
N SER A 158 1.35 -10.02 -2.54
CA SER A 158 2.69 -10.61 -2.58
C SER A 158 2.72 -12.03 -2.06
N LYS A 159 2.09 -12.32 -0.93
CA LYS A 159 2.07 -13.69 -0.39
C LYS A 159 1.41 -14.68 -1.35
N HIS A 160 0.27 -14.32 -1.93
CA HIS A 160 -0.47 -15.18 -2.86
C HIS A 160 0.28 -15.42 -4.17
N LEU A 161 1.07 -14.43 -4.62
CA LEU A 161 1.85 -14.50 -5.85
C LEU A 161 3.26 -15.08 -5.67
N THR A 162 3.71 -15.20 -4.42
CA THR A 162 5.02 -15.74 -4.08
C THR A 162 5.04 -17.25 -4.28
N LYS A 163 6.02 -17.73 -5.04
CA LYS A 163 6.23 -19.16 -5.22
C LYS A 163 7.08 -19.68 -4.07
N VAL A 164 6.43 -20.38 -3.13
CA VAL A 164 7.14 -21.08 -2.05
C VAL A 164 7.61 -22.44 -2.58
N PRO A 165 8.91 -22.73 -2.53
CA PRO A 165 9.42 -24.01 -3.00
C PRO A 165 8.96 -25.13 -2.07
N VAL A 166 8.47 -26.22 -2.66
CA VAL A 166 8.11 -27.42 -1.92
C VAL A 166 9.39 -28.20 -1.65
N VAL A 167 9.80 -28.31 -0.39
CA VAL A 167 10.88 -29.22 0.01
C VAL A 167 10.29 -30.63 0.02
N PRO A 168 10.74 -31.56 -0.84
CA PRO A 168 10.24 -32.94 -0.80
C PRO A 168 10.63 -33.60 0.53
N GLU A 169 9.68 -34.32 1.14
CA GLU A 169 9.96 -35.10 2.34
C GLU A 169 11.11 -36.09 2.08
N PRO A 170 12.06 -36.27 3.01
CA PRO A 170 13.12 -37.23 2.84
C PRO A 170 12.53 -38.64 2.71
N GLY A 171 12.74 -39.27 1.55
CA GLY A 171 12.25 -40.63 1.29
C GLY A 171 12.85 -41.64 2.27
N ILE A 172 12.15 -42.76 2.49
CA ILE A 172 12.47 -43.83 3.47
C ILE A 172 13.93 -44.31 3.39
N PHE A 173 14.57 -44.25 2.21
CA PHE A 173 15.97 -44.63 2.00
C PHE A 173 17.00 -43.64 2.58
N CYS A 174 16.65 -42.36 2.77
CA CYS A 174 17.54 -41.36 3.38
C CYS A 174 17.72 -41.58 4.89
N SER A 175 16.77 -42.25 5.56
CA SER A 175 16.85 -42.59 6.99
C SER A 175 17.85 -43.72 7.29
N ILE A 176 18.23 -44.51 6.27
CA ILE A 176 19.11 -45.68 6.39
C ILE A 176 20.57 -45.31 6.04
N PHE A 177 20.77 -44.29 5.21
CA PHE A 177 22.08 -43.80 4.78
C PHE A 177 22.19 -42.27 4.92
N PRO A 178 22.55 -41.75 6.11
CA PRO A 178 22.59 -40.30 6.37
C PRO A 178 23.62 -39.53 5.53
N CYS A 179 24.52 -40.23 4.84
CA CYS A 179 25.56 -39.67 3.98
C CYS A 179 25.16 -39.50 2.49
N LEU A 180 24.01 -40.03 2.05
CA LEU A 180 23.60 -39.97 0.63
C LEU A 180 22.58 -38.87 0.29
N GLY A 181 22.02 -38.16 1.28
CA GLY A 181 20.97 -37.17 1.05
C GLY A 181 21.27 -35.84 1.73
N LYS A 182 22.15 -35.01 1.16
CA LYS A 182 22.13 -33.59 1.53
C LYS A 182 20.85 -32.98 0.95
N GLN A 183 19.94 -32.53 1.81
CA GLN A 183 18.79 -31.77 1.32
C GLN A 183 19.31 -30.54 0.56
N PRO A 184 18.71 -30.22 -0.61
CA PRO A 184 19.10 -29.03 -1.36
C PRO A 184 18.89 -27.80 -0.48
N VAL A 185 19.97 -27.05 -0.23
CA VAL A 185 19.88 -25.75 0.44
C VAL A 185 19.27 -24.78 -0.56
N ILE A 186 18.01 -24.44 -0.33
CA ILE A 186 17.32 -23.44 -1.14
C ILE A 186 17.82 -22.07 -0.67
N THR A 187 18.42 -21.32 -1.60
CA THR A 187 18.91 -19.95 -1.37
C THR A 187 18.08 -18.95 -2.17
N GLY A 188 18.15 -17.67 -1.81
CA GLY A 188 17.45 -16.60 -2.53
C GLY A 188 15.94 -16.52 -2.27
N LEU A 189 15.48 -17.07 -1.13
CA LEU A 189 14.11 -16.84 -0.68
C LEU A 189 14.00 -15.47 -0.03
N CYS A 190 12.93 -14.75 -0.35
CA CYS A 190 12.58 -13.52 0.32
C CYS A 190 12.39 -13.81 1.81
N ARG A 191 13.11 -13.11 2.68
CA ARG A 191 13.04 -13.34 4.13
C ARG A 191 11.67 -13.01 4.74
N VAL A 192 10.92 -12.07 4.14
CA VAL A 192 9.57 -11.68 4.61
C VAL A 192 8.50 -12.68 4.14
N HIS A 193 8.50 -13.03 2.85
CA HIS A 193 7.45 -13.90 2.27
C HIS A 193 7.82 -15.39 2.19
N ARG A 194 9.07 -15.75 2.54
CA ARG A 194 9.63 -17.12 2.57
C ARG A 194 9.56 -17.88 1.25
N GLY A 195 9.53 -17.17 0.12
CA GLY A 195 9.50 -17.75 -1.23
C GLY A 195 10.23 -16.88 -2.25
N PHE A 196 10.16 -17.25 -3.53
CA PHE A 196 10.73 -16.44 -4.60
C PHE A 196 9.84 -15.24 -4.89
N CYS A 197 10.36 -14.05 -4.58
CA CYS A 197 9.70 -12.79 -4.80
C CYS A 197 10.45 -11.93 -5.80
N SER A 198 9.72 -10.99 -6.41
CA SER A 198 10.30 -9.85 -7.14
C SER A 198 9.30 -8.70 -7.17
N ILE A 199 9.77 -7.51 -7.50
CA ILE A 199 8.87 -6.35 -7.73
C ILE A 199 7.96 -6.60 -8.93
N GLU A 200 8.43 -7.30 -9.96
CA GLU A 200 7.70 -7.51 -11.21
C GLU A 200 6.64 -8.60 -11.09
N HIS A 201 6.91 -9.70 -10.38
CA HIS A 201 6.03 -10.88 -10.40
C HIS A 201 5.19 -11.01 -9.15
N SER A 202 5.74 -10.68 -7.98
CA SER A 202 5.02 -10.79 -6.72
C SER A 202 4.78 -9.43 -6.07
N PHE A 203 5.16 -8.32 -6.71
CA PHE A 203 5.00 -6.96 -6.18
C PHE A 203 5.61 -6.74 -4.79
N CYS A 204 6.67 -7.50 -4.46
CA CYS A 204 7.27 -7.45 -3.14
C CYS A 204 8.00 -6.11 -2.92
N LEU A 205 7.63 -5.38 -1.87
CA LEU A 205 8.21 -4.08 -1.53
C LEU A 205 9.72 -4.17 -1.22
N LEU A 206 10.14 -5.23 -0.52
CA LEU A 206 11.55 -5.46 -0.17
C LEU A 206 12.40 -5.67 -1.43
N GLU A 207 12.06 -6.66 -2.26
CA GLU A 207 12.78 -6.93 -3.51
C GLU A 207 12.70 -5.75 -4.49
N GLY A 208 11.69 -4.90 -4.33
CA GLY A 208 11.49 -3.69 -5.10
C GLY A 208 12.20 -2.43 -4.61
N LYS A 209 12.92 -2.50 -3.48
CA LYS A 209 13.57 -1.33 -2.86
C LYS A 209 12.61 -0.15 -2.66
N ALA A 210 11.37 -0.50 -2.30
CA ALA A 210 10.30 0.46 -2.07
C ALA A 210 10.22 0.89 -0.60
N VAL A 211 10.79 0.10 0.31
CA VAL A 211 10.68 0.29 1.76
C VAL A 211 11.26 1.64 2.18
N GLU A 212 12.49 1.95 1.79
CA GLU A 212 13.18 3.19 2.15
C GLU A 212 12.45 4.43 1.59
N LYS A 213 11.88 4.30 0.38
CA LYS A 213 11.09 5.38 -0.23
C LYS A 213 9.77 5.61 0.49
N LEU A 214 9.13 4.54 0.99
CA LEU A 214 7.92 4.64 1.80
C LEU A 214 8.21 5.17 3.20
N VAL A 215 9.32 4.77 3.82
CA VAL A 215 9.80 5.32 5.10
C VAL A 215 10.04 6.83 4.96
N ALA A 216 10.69 7.28 3.90
CA ALA A 216 10.88 8.71 3.64
C ALA A 216 9.55 9.50 3.53
N CYS A 217 8.44 8.86 3.16
CA CYS A 217 7.12 9.48 3.14
C CYS A 217 6.46 9.62 4.53
N LEU A 218 7.00 9.00 5.59
CA LEU A 218 6.45 9.11 6.95
C LEU A 218 6.67 10.49 7.57
N ASP A 219 7.72 11.19 7.15
CA ASP A 219 8.02 12.57 7.57
C ASP A 219 7.27 13.64 6.77
N HIS A 220 6.35 13.23 5.88
CA HIS A 220 5.63 14.15 5.02
C HIS A 220 4.65 15.04 5.81
N THR A 221 4.48 16.30 5.39
CA THR A 221 3.57 17.26 6.05
C THR A 221 2.09 16.93 5.80
N ASN A 222 1.79 16.35 4.65
CA ASN A 222 0.46 15.87 4.30
C ASN A 222 0.16 14.50 4.94
N GLU A 223 -0.71 14.50 5.94
CA GLU A 223 -1.15 13.30 6.68
C GLU A 223 -1.68 12.18 5.78
N LYS A 224 -2.30 12.52 4.64
CA LYS A 224 -2.82 11.50 3.72
C LYS A 224 -1.70 10.74 3.00
N VAL A 225 -0.56 11.39 2.76
CA VAL A 225 0.64 10.73 2.21
C VAL A 225 1.23 9.80 3.27
N VAL A 226 1.39 10.31 4.50
CA VAL A 226 1.87 9.52 5.66
C VAL A 226 0.99 8.29 5.88
N GLU A 227 -0.33 8.46 5.85
CA GLU A 227 -1.28 7.37 6.06
C GLU A 227 -1.15 6.28 5.00
N ALA A 228 -1.07 6.68 3.72
CA ALA A 228 -0.91 5.74 2.62
C ALA A 228 0.46 5.02 2.68
N ALA A 229 1.52 5.72 3.04
CA ALA A 229 2.86 5.16 3.18
C ALA A 229 2.94 4.15 4.34
N LEU A 230 2.44 4.52 5.52
CA LEU A 230 2.35 3.62 6.67
C LEU A 230 1.49 2.40 6.33
N ALA A 231 0.37 2.60 5.64
CA ALA A 231 -0.50 1.51 5.25
C ALA A 231 0.18 0.51 4.29
N ALA A 232 1.09 0.98 3.42
CA ALA A 232 1.92 0.12 2.58
C ALA A 232 3.01 -0.59 3.39
N LEU A 233 3.71 0.09 4.29
CA LEU A 233 4.72 -0.53 5.16
C LEU A 233 4.13 -1.60 6.08
N CYS A 234 2.88 -1.41 6.54
CA CYS A 234 2.17 -2.40 7.35
C CYS A 234 2.04 -3.77 6.68
N THR A 235 2.12 -3.89 5.35
CA THR A 235 2.05 -5.20 4.68
C THR A 235 3.28 -6.07 4.95
N LEU A 236 4.39 -5.49 5.41
CA LEU A 236 5.56 -6.22 5.89
C LEU A 236 5.34 -6.85 7.26
N LEU A 237 4.25 -6.49 7.95
CA LEU A 237 3.92 -6.94 9.30
C LEU A 237 2.58 -7.69 9.36
N ASP A 238 2.00 -8.03 8.20
CA ASP A 238 0.75 -8.80 8.15
C ASP A 238 0.93 -10.18 8.81
N ASP A 239 -0.17 -10.75 9.33
CA ASP A 239 -0.12 -12.01 10.08
C ASP A 239 0.30 -13.22 9.23
N ASP A 240 0.39 -13.02 7.92
CA ASP A 240 0.63 -14.04 6.92
C ASP A 240 2.08 -13.99 6.40
N VAL A 241 2.91 -13.04 6.83
CA VAL A 241 4.35 -12.96 6.54
C VAL A 241 5.22 -13.31 7.75
N ASP A 242 6.54 -13.38 7.54
CA ASP A 242 7.52 -13.46 8.63
C ASP A 242 7.67 -12.09 9.29
N ILE A 243 6.91 -11.86 10.37
CA ILE A 243 6.85 -10.56 11.06
C ILE A 243 8.24 -10.15 11.60
N ASP A 244 9.02 -11.08 12.17
CA ASP A 244 10.35 -10.74 12.72
C ASP A 244 11.29 -10.24 11.62
N GLN A 245 11.27 -10.90 10.46
CA GLN A 245 12.02 -10.44 9.29
C GLN A 245 11.46 -9.13 8.73
N GLY A 246 10.14 -8.92 8.79
CA GLY A 246 9.50 -7.64 8.44
C GLY A 246 9.93 -6.48 9.33
N VAL A 247 10.00 -6.70 10.65
CA VAL A 247 10.53 -5.72 11.62
C VAL A 247 12.00 -5.42 11.33
N SER A 248 12.83 -6.44 11.07
CA SER A 248 14.23 -6.25 10.69
C SER A 248 14.39 -5.44 9.39
N VAL A 249 13.52 -5.65 8.39
CA VAL A 249 13.51 -4.81 7.17
C VAL A 249 13.18 -3.35 7.49
N LEU A 250 12.20 -3.10 8.37
CA LEU A 250 11.84 -1.74 8.76
C LEU A 250 12.96 -1.07 9.55
N ASP A 251 13.62 -1.82 10.43
CA ASP A 251 14.76 -1.33 11.23
C ASP A 251 15.96 -0.97 10.35
N GLU A 252 16.35 -1.85 9.42
CA GLU A 252 17.41 -1.58 8.44
C GLU A 252 17.13 -0.37 7.54
N ALA A 253 15.85 0.00 7.37
CA ALA A 253 15.42 1.17 6.61
C ALA A 253 15.21 2.42 7.48
N ASP A 254 15.65 2.42 8.74
CA ASP A 254 15.43 3.48 9.74
C ASP A 254 13.93 3.81 9.96
N GLY A 255 13.04 2.84 9.72
CA GLY A 255 11.59 3.02 9.71
C GLY A 255 10.92 2.87 11.08
N ILE A 256 11.58 2.25 12.06
CA ILE A 256 10.98 2.02 13.39
C ILE A 256 10.68 3.35 14.10
N LYS A 257 11.66 4.24 14.17
CA LYS A 257 11.50 5.53 14.85
C LYS A 257 10.39 6.40 14.24
N PRO A 258 10.33 6.64 12.92
CA PRO A 258 9.22 7.38 12.30
C PRO A 258 7.82 6.79 12.63
N ILE A 259 7.70 5.46 12.73
CA ILE A 259 6.44 4.82 13.11
C ILE A 259 6.07 5.13 14.58
N LEU A 260 7.05 5.14 15.49
CA LEU A 260 6.85 5.52 16.89
C LEU A 260 6.52 7.02 17.04
N ASP A 261 7.13 7.88 16.22
CA ASP A 261 6.84 9.30 16.18
C ASP A 261 5.39 9.55 15.73
N ILE A 262 4.90 8.82 14.70
CA ILE A 262 3.48 8.89 14.28
C ILE A 262 2.53 8.45 15.40
N LEU A 263 2.88 7.39 16.14
CA LEU A 263 2.11 6.94 17.30
C LEU A 263 2.00 8.06 18.35
N SER A 264 3.12 8.74 18.61
CA SER A 264 3.24 9.77 19.65
C SER A 264 2.58 11.10 19.26
N ASP A 265 2.66 11.48 17.98
CA ASP A 265 2.10 12.72 17.46
C ASP A 265 0.55 12.73 17.46
N ASN A 266 -0.08 11.55 17.38
CA ASN A 266 -1.53 11.37 17.40
C ASN A 266 -2.30 12.34 16.47
N ARG A 267 -1.80 12.51 15.24
CA ARG A 267 -2.29 13.53 14.29
C ARG A 267 -3.75 13.31 13.87
N THR A 268 -4.10 12.08 13.49
CA THR A 268 -5.46 11.69 13.09
C THR A 268 -5.84 10.35 13.70
N GLU A 269 -7.15 10.12 13.84
CA GLU A 269 -7.67 8.82 14.32
C GLU A 269 -7.16 7.66 13.46
N ILE A 270 -7.20 7.81 12.14
CA ILE A 270 -6.82 6.73 11.22
C ILE A 270 -5.33 6.42 11.32
N LEU A 271 -4.48 7.45 11.41
CA LEU A 271 -3.05 7.28 11.63
C LEU A 271 -2.77 6.61 12.97
N ARG A 272 -3.43 7.04 14.05
CA ARG A 272 -3.31 6.42 15.37
C ARG A 272 -3.66 4.94 15.33
N GLN A 273 -4.78 4.57 14.71
CA GLN A 273 -5.19 3.17 14.62
C GLN A 273 -4.16 2.31 13.87
N LYS A 274 -3.62 2.82 12.76
CA LYS A 274 -2.57 2.13 11.99
C LYS A 274 -1.25 2.05 12.76
N ALA A 275 -0.83 3.13 13.39
CA ALA A 275 0.40 3.19 14.17
C ALA A 275 0.35 2.24 15.37
N VAL A 276 -0.76 2.21 16.13
CA VAL A 276 -0.96 1.26 17.23
C VAL A 276 -0.87 -0.19 16.72
N TRP A 277 -1.44 -0.49 15.56
CA TRP A 277 -1.36 -1.82 14.93
C TRP A 277 0.07 -2.19 14.51
N ALA A 278 0.81 -1.26 13.94
CA ALA A 278 2.20 -1.47 13.52
C ALA A 278 3.12 -1.64 14.74
N VAL A 279 3.01 -0.75 15.72
CA VAL A 279 3.82 -0.77 16.95
C VAL A 279 3.56 -2.04 17.75
N GLU A 280 2.32 -2.53 17.85
CA GLU A 280 2.04 -3.82 18.50
C GLU A 280 2.79 -4.98 17.86
N ARG A 281 3.00 -4.98 16.54
CA ARG A 281 3.75 -6.00 15.81
C ARG A 281 5.24 -5.84 15.97
N ILE A 282 5.73 -4.60 15.88
CA ILE A 282 7.14 -4.26 16.11
C ILE A 282 7.58 -4.72 17.50
N LEU A 283 6.77 -4.49 18.52
CA LEU A 283 7.03 -4.90 19.90
C LEU A 283 6.93 -6.41 20.16
N ARG A 284 6.61 -7.24 19.15
CA ARG A 284 6.73 -8.70 19.28
C ARG A 284 8.18 -9.16 19.10
N ASN A 285 9.03 -8.33 18.51
CA ASN A 285 10.45 -8.55 18.45
C ASN A 285 11.08 -8.13 19.79
N ASP A 286 11.71 -9.08 20.49
CA ASP A 286 12.25 -8.86 21.83
C ASP A 286 13.36 -7.81 21.86
N ASP A 287 14.22 -7.74 20.83
CA ASP A 287 15.32 -6.78 20.77
C ASP A 287 14.77 -5.36 20.70
N ILE A 288 13.86 -5.11 19.76
CA ILE A 288 13.19 -3.81 19.61
C ILE A 288 12.33 -3.47 20.84
N ALA A 289 11.62 -4.45 21.41
CA ALA A 289 10.83 -4.24 22.62
C ALA A 289 11.71 -3.82 23.81
N ASN A 290 12.91 -4.40 23.96
CA ASN A 290 13.86 -4.02 25.00
C ASN A 290 14.49 -2.64 24.75
N GLU A 291 14.70 -2.24 23.49
CA GLU A 291 15.19 -0.89 23.15
C GLU A 291 14.16 0.20 23.43
N ILE A 292 12.88 -0.08 23.16
CA ILE A 292 11.77 0.84 23.41
C ILE A 292 11.32 0.80 24.88
N ALA A 293 11.73 -0.23 25.64
CA ALA A 293 11.38 -0.36 27.05
C ALA A 293 11.89 0.85 27.86
N GLY A 294 10.98 1.72 28.26
CA GLY A 294 11.27 2.95 28.98
C GLY A 294 11.03 4.23 28.19
N ASP A 295 10.67 4.15 26.90
CA ASP A 295 10.18 5.31 26.15
C ASP A 295 8.80 5.74 26.68
N GLN A 296 8.80 6.83 27.45
CA GLN A 296 7.59 7.37 28.07
C GLN A 296 6.60 7.92 27.05
N ASN A 297 7.05 8.38 25.89
CA ASN A 297 6.17 8.91 24.85
C ASN A 297 5.36 7.76 24.23
N VAL A 298 6.04 6.66 23.88
CA VAL A 298 5.40 5.44 23.38
C VAL A 298 4.42 4.88 24.41
N GLY A 299 4.84 4.75 25.68
CA GLY A 299 3.98 4.27 26.75
C GLY A 299 2.73 5.14 26.94
N THR A 300 2.88 6.46 26.95
CA THR A 300 1.77 7.42 27.08
C THR A 300 0.81 7.30 25.90
N ALA A 301 1.31 7.28 24.66
CA ALA A 301 0.49 7.18 23.47
C ALA A 301 -0.31 5.86 23.41
N LEU A 302 0.29 4.74 23.83
CA LEU A 302 -0.40 3.45 23.94
C LEU A 302 -1.48 3.47 25.03
N VAL A 303 -1.24 4.11 26.18
CA VAL A 303 -2.27 4.29 27.22
C VAL A 303 -3.43 5.14 26.72
N GLU A 304 -3.15 6.22 25.97
CA GLU A 304 -4.19 7.05 25.37
C GLU A 304 -5.02 6.26 24.34
N ALA A 305 -4.37 5.49 23.48
CA ALA A 305 -5.04 4.60 22.53
C ALA A 305 -5.89 3.53 23.25
N PHE A 306 -5.42 2.96 24.36
CA PHE A 306 -6.17 2.02 25.17
C PHE A 306 -7.41 2.64 25.86
N ARG A 307 -7.32 3.90 26.30
CA ARG A 307 -8.43 4.59 26.96
C ARG A 307 -9.48 5.10 25.99
N HIS A 308 -9.04 5.64 24.84
CA HIS A 308 -9.88 6.45 23.96
C HIS A 308 -10.10 5.85 22.57
N GLY A 309 -9.34 4.83 22.17
CA GLY A 309 -9.51 4.18 20.87
C GLY A 309 -10.84 3.45 20.74
N ASP A 310 -11.16 3.04 19.52
CA ASP A 310 -12.27 2.12 19.28
C ASP A 310 -11.98 0.72 19.88
N TYR A 311 -13.00 -0.15 19.91
CA TYR A 311 -12.87 -1.47 20.53
C TYR A 311 -11.62 -2.24 20.07
N ARG A 312 -11.34 -2.24 18.77
CA ARG A 312 -10.21 -2.95 18.18
C ARG A 312 -8.87 -2.32 18.59
N THR A 313 -8.77 -1.00 18.51
CA THR A 313 -7.56 -0.25 18.87
C THR A 313 -7.21 -0.44 20.32
N ARG A 314 -8.21 -0.47 21.22
CA ARG A 314 -7.99 -0.74 22.64
C ARG A 314 -7.36 -2.11 22.87
N GLN A 315 -7.88 -3.16 22.22
CA GLN A 315 -7.31 -4.50 22.35
C GLN A 315 -5.88 -4.60 21.83
N ILE A 316 -5.58 -3.92 20.73
CA ILE A 316 -4.23 -3.88 20.17
C ILE A 316 -3.29 -3.12 21.10
N ALA A 317 -3.69 -1.94 21.58
CA ALA A 317 -2.92 -1.14 22.52
C ALA A 317 -2.64 -1.89 23.83
N GLU A 318 -3.61 -2.63 24.36
CA GLU A 318 -3.42 -3.48 25.55
C GLU A 318 -2.33 -4.54 25.34
N ARG A 319 -2.30 -5.17 24.15
CA ARG A 319 -1.24 -6.15 23.82
C ARG A 319 0.12 -5.49 23.71
N ALA A 320 0.21 -4.33 23.07
CA ALA A 320 1.45 -3.56 22.98
C ALA A 320 1.98 -3.15 24.36
N LEU A 321 1.11 -2.64 25.25
CA LEU A 321 1.47 -2.27 26.62
C LEU A 321 2.05 -3.45 27.40
N LYS A 322 1.52 -4.67 27.25
CA LYS A 322 2.08 -5.85 27.92
C LYS A 322 3.54 -6.12 27.53
N GLN A 323 3.98 -5.71 26.34
CA GLN A 323 5.35 -5.87 25.87
C GLN A 323 6.29 -4.76 26.38
N VAL A 324 5.89 -3.49 26.24
CA VAL A 324 6.73 -2.34 26.65
C VAL A 324 6.90 -2.28 28.17
N ASP A 325 5.84 -2.62 28.89
CA ASP A 325 5.69 -2.23 30.28
C ASP A 325 6.16 -3.36 31.23
N LYS A 326 6.54 -4.54 30.70
CA LYS A 326 6.81 -5.81 31.42
C LYS A 326 6.00 -5.88 32.72
N LEU A 327 4.72 -5.53 32.65
CA LEU A 327 3.89 -5.39 33.83
C LEU A 327 3.82 -6.77 34.49
N PRO A 328 4.12 -6.90 35.81
CA PRO A 328 3.85 -8.14 36.50
C PRO A 328 2.37 -8.46 36.31
N ASN A 329 2.09 -9.65 35.77
CA ASN A 329 0.75 -10.18 35.47
C ASN A 329 -0.33 -9.62 36.41
N PHE A 330 -1.20 -8.73 35.91
CA PHE A 330 -2.36 -8.24 36.67
C PHE A 330 -3.54 -9.24 36.68
N SER A 331 -3.27 -10.54 36.55
CA SER A 331 -4.25 -11.60 36.79
C SER A 331 -4.61 -11.77 38.28
N GLY A 332 -4.15 -10.88 39.17
CA GLY A 332 -4.42 -10.91 40.62
C GLY A 332 -5.34 -9.82 41.19
N ILE A 333 -5.73 -8.78 40.45
CA ILE A 333 -6.46 -7.63 41.06
C ILE A 333 -7.96 -7.90 41.31
N PHE A 334 -8.50 -9.01 40.81
CA PHE A 334 -9.84 -9.47 41.21
C PHE A 334 -9.77 -10.72 42.08
N THR A 335 -9.18 -10.60 43.28
CA THR A 335 -9.47 -11.54 44.36
C THR A 335 -9.90 -10.80 45.64
N LYS A 336 -11.17 -11.03 45.99
CA LYS A 336 -11.82 -10.85 47.30
C LYS A 336 -11.65 -9.50 48.01
N LYS A 337 -12.72 -8.69 47.98
CA LYS A 337 -13.28 -8.19 49.23
C LYS A 337 -14.51 -9.02 49.58
N GLY A 338 -14.32 -9.93 50.53
CA GLY A 338 -15.42 -10.53 51.25
C GLY A 338 -16.05 -9.48 52.17
N GLY A 339 -17.38 -9.52 52.19
CA GLY A 339 -18.30 -8.94 53.16
C GLY A 339 -19.57 -9.75 53.02
#